data_AF-A0A6N8TAH9-F1
#
_entry.id   AF-A0A6N8TAH9-F1
#
_cell.length_a   1.000
_cell.length_b   1.000
_cell.length_c   1.000
_cell.angle_alpha   90.00
_cell.angle_beta   90.00
_cell.angle_gamma   90.00
#
_symmetry.space_group_name_H-M   'P 1'
#
loop_
_entity.id
_entity.type
_entity.pdbx_description
1 polymer ?
#
loop_
_entity_poly.entity_id
_entity_poly.type
_entity_poly.pdbx_seq_one_letter_code
_entity_poly.pdbx_strand_id
1 'polypeptide(L)' 'MTYPVPLGGERIDRIARKLMQTENRGTVEALLEANPGLAAMMTAAIVPAETVVRLPAAFTPKTAAKRFVLAWE' A
#
# COMPACT_ATOMS: atom_id res chain seq x y z
N MET A 1 -10.40 7.15 -1.92
CA MET A 1 -9.44 7.25 -3.04
C MET A 1 -9.20 5.87 -3.62
N THR A 2 -9.02 5.75 -4.94
CA THR A 2 -8.81 4.49 -5.67
C THR A 2 -7.50 4.55 -6.45
N TYR A 3 -6.74 3.46 -6.43
CA TYR A 3 -5.48 3.32 -7.14
C TYR A 3 -5.60 2.24 -8.22
N PRO A 4 -5.49 2.59 -9.51
CA PRO A 4 -5.40 1.60 -10.58
C PRO A 4 -4.00 1.00 -10.63
N VAL A 5 -3.90 -0.33 -10.63
CA VAL A 5 -2.63 -1.04 -10.76
C VAL A 5 -2.12 -0.93 -12.21
N PRO A 6 -0.85 -0.53 -12.43
CA PRO A 6 -0.29 -0.34 -13.76
C PRO A 6 -0.22 -1.63 -14.60
N LEU A 7 -0.16 -1.45 -15.92
CA LEU A 7 0.04 -2.52 -16.91
C LEU A 7 1.38 -3.22 -16.66
N GLY A 8 1.32 -4.42 -16.07
CA GLY A 8 2.48 -5.18 -15.57
C GLY A 8 2.24 -5.83 -14.21
N GLY A 9 1.19 -5.41 -13.49
CA GLY A 9 0.91 -5.86 -12.14
C GLY A 9 1.90 -5.29 -11.13
N GLU A 10 1.50 -5.19 -9.87
CA GLU A 10 2.37 -4.65 -8.83
C GLU A 10 2.26 -5.45 -7.54
N ARG A 11 3.38 -5.65 -6.85
CA ARG A 11 3.40 -6.31 -5.54
C ARG A 11 2.62 -5.49 -4.53
N ILE A 12 1.77 -6.15 -3.74
CA ILE A 12 0.93 -5.48 -2.74
C ILE A 12 1.76 -4.66 -1.74
N ASP A 13 2.96 -5.11 -1.38
CA ASP A 13 3.88 -4.36 -0.50
C ASP A 13 4.25 -3.01 -1.10
N ARG A 14 4.55 -2.95 -2.40
CA ARG A 14 4.88 -1.68 -3.08
C ARG A 14 3.68 -0.75 -3.19
N ILE A 15 2.50 -1.32 -3.42
CA ILE A 15 1.24 -0.58 -3.42
C ILE A 15 0.99 0.02 -2.02
N ALA A 16 1.16 -0.78 -0.96
CA ALA A 16 1.08 -0.32 0.43
C ALA A 16 2.12 0.79 0.70
N ARG A 17 3.37 0.63 0.26
CA ARG A 17 4.38 1.71 0.39
C ARG A 17 3.99 2.99 -0.31
N LYS A 18 3.49 2.91 -1.54
CA LYS A 18 3.14 4.09 -2.34
C LYS A 18 1.93 4.82 -1.77
N LEU A 19 0.92 4.07 -1.37
CA LEU A 19 -0.37 4.63 -0.96
C LEU A 19 -0.43 4.98 0.52
N MET A 20 0.26 4.20 1.35
CA MET A 20 0.20 4.28 2.80
C MET A 20 1.56 4.67 3.41
N GLN A 21 2.59 4.93 2.58
CA GLN A 21 3.94 5.34 2.98
C GLN A 21 4.70 4.32 3.86
N THR A 22 4.13 3.14 4.08
CA THR A 22 4.73 2.05 4.85
C THR A 22 4.32 0.70 4.26
N GLU A 23 5.22 -0.27 4.37
CA GLU A 23 4.99 -1.68 4.02
C GLU A 23 4.71 -2.52 5.29
N ASN A 24 5.07 -1.97 6.46
CA ASN A 24 5.00 -2.62 7.75
C ASN A 24 3.80 -2.12 8.57
N ARG A 25 3.53 -2.79 9.70
CA ARG A 25 2.53 -2.43 10.73
C ARG A 25 1.06 -2.70 10.37
N GLY A 26 0.76 -3.86 9.79
CA GLY A 26 -0.64 -4.22 9.50
C GLY A 26 -1.20 -3.51 8.26
N THR A 27 -0.34 -2.88 7.46
CA THR A 27 -0.75 -2.02 6.35
C THR A 27 -1.27 -2.84 5.17
N VAL A 28 -0.64 -4.00 4.91
CA VAL A 28 -1.09 -4.94 3.88
C VAL A 28 -2.42 -5.56 4.31
N GLU A 29 -2.55 -5.92 5.59
CA GLU A 29 -3.75 -6.48 6.19
C GLU A 29 -4.91 -5.48 6.14
N ALA A 30 -4.67 -4.22 6.51
CA ALA A 30 -5.67 -3.15 6.41
C ALA A 30 -6.10 -2.88 4.96
N LEU A 31 -5.17 -3.02 3.99
CA LEU A 31 -5.48 -2.88 2.57
C LEU A 31 -6.30 -4.07 2.05
N LEU A 32 -6.04 -5.28 2.55
CA LEU A 32 -6.81 -6.48 2.23
C LEU A 32 -8.21 -6.44 2.85
N GLU A 33 -8.34 -5.97 4.09
CA GLU A 33 -9.63 -5.79 4.77
C GLU A 33 -10.51 -4.76 4.03
N ALA A 34 -9.89 -3.69 3.53
CA ALA A 34 -10.58 -2.69 2.72
C ALA A 34 -10.99 -3.20 1.32
N ASN A 35 -10.40 -4.31 0.85
CA ASN A 35 -10.63 -4.88 -0.47
C ASN A 35 -10.89 -6.39 -0.39
N PRO A 36 -12.07 -6.80 0.09
CA PRO A 36 -12.44 -8.21 0.13
C PRO A 36 -12.43 -8.78 -1.29
N GLY A 37 -11.65 -9.85 -1.50
CA GLY A 37 -11.44 -10.48 -2.80
C GLY A 37 -10.11 -10.14 -3.49
N LEU A 38 -9.40 -9.08 -3.06
CA LEU A 38 -8.08 -8.76 -3.61
C LEU A 38 -7.08 -9.90 -3.34
N ALA A 39 -7.16 -10.51 -2.14
CA ALA A 39 -6.35 -11.67 -1.75
C ALA A 39 -6.56 -12.90 -2.64
N ALA A 40 -7.76 -13.08 -3.18
CA ALA A 40 -8.08 -14.21 -4.06
C ALA A 40 -7.61 -13.96 -5.51
N MET A 41 -7.54 -12.70 -5.93
CA MET A 41 -7.09 -12.31 -7.27
C MET A 41 -5.57 -12.21 -7.39
N MET A 42 -4.87 -11.97 -6.28
CA MET A 42 -3.41 -11.88 -6.29
C MET A 42 -2.75 -13.26 -6.42
N THR A 43 -1.68 -13.32 -7.21
CA THR A 43 -0.83 -14.51 -7.32
C THR A 43 0.55 -14.15 -6.80
N ALA A 44 1.09 -14.93 -5.85
CA ALA A 44 2.40 -14.66 -5.23
C ALA A 44 2.57 -13.21 -4.71
N ALA A 45 1.52 -12.66 -4.07
CA ALA A 45 1.47 -11.28 -3.59
C ALA A 45 1.58 -10.18 -4.68
N ILE A 46 1.38 -10.55 -5.95
CA ILE A 46 1.28 -9.63 -7.08
C ILE A 46 -0.20 -9.39 -7.40
N VAL A 47 -0.60 -8.13 -7.37
CA VAL A 47 -1.92 -7.70 -7.83
C VAL A 47 -1.87 -7.55 -9.35
N PRO A 48 -2.77 -8.21 -10.11
CA PRO A 48 -2.76 -8.12 -11.56
C PRO A 48 -3.05 -6.70 -12.05
N ALA A 49 -2.56 -6.41 -13.26
CA ALA A 49 -2.82 -5.14 -13.93
C ALA A 49 -4.32 -4.85 -14.02
N GLU A 50 -4.68 -3.56 -14.10
CA GLU A 50 -6.07 -3.09 -14.21
C GLU A 50 -6.96 -3.36 -12.99
N THR A 51 -6.40 -3.95 -11.93
CA THR A 51 -7.09 -4.06 -10.64
C THR A 51 -7.19 -2.69 -9.99
N VAL A 52 -8.39 -2.34 -9.52
CA VAL A 52 -8.62 -1.10 -8.78
C VAL A 52 -8.55 -1.39 -7.28
N VAL A 53 -7.49 -0.91 -6.64
CA VAL A 53 -7.29 -1.04 -5.19
C VAL A 53 -7.94 0.17 -4.50
N ARG A 54 -8.83 -0.08 -3.54
CA ARG A 54 -9.47 0.96 -2.73
C ARG A 54 -8.62 1.25 -1.50
N LEU A 55 -8.41 2.53 -1.20
CA LEU A 55 -7.73 2.90 0.05
C LEU A 55 -8.71 2.88 1.22
N PRO A 56 -8.35 2.28 2.37
CA PRO A 56 -9.12 2.46 3.60
C PRO A 56 -9.14 3.94 3.98
N ALA A 57 -10.33 4.47 4.30
CA ALA A 57 -10.53 5.88 4.65
C ALA A 57 -9.85 6.29 5.97
N ALA A 58 -9.53 5.32 6.83
CA ALA A 58 -9.02 5.52 8.18
C ALA A 58 -7.56 5.07 8.37
N PHE A 59 -6.73 5.11 7.31
CA PHE A 59 -5.32 4.82 7.49
C PHE A 59 -4.53 6.05 7.94
N THR A 60 -4.29 6.14 9.25
CA THR A 60 -3.31 7.06 9.82
C THR A 60 -1.99 6.30 10.00
N PRO A 61 -0.97 6.52 9.16
CA PRO A 61 0.35 5.98 9.44
C PRO A 61 0.81 6.53 10.79
N LYS A 62 1.24 5.65 11.71
CA LYS A 62 1.96 6.09 12.92
C LYS A 62 3.23 6.81 12.45
N THR A 63 3.16 8.14 12.35
CA THR A 63 4.20 9.04 11.85
C THR A 63 5.56 8.64 12.44
N ALA A 64 6.46 8.14 11.60
CA ALA A 64 7.88 8.34 11.86
C ALA A 64 8.28 9.44 10.89
N ALA A 65 8.07 10.69 11.31
CA ALA A 65 8.71 11.82 10.68
C ALA A 65 10.21 11.58 10.78
N LYS A 66 10.82 10.99 9.76
CA LYS A 66 12.27 11.10 9.59
C LYS A 66 12.52 12.53 9.15
N ARG A 67 12.52 13.44 10.12
CA ARG A 67 13.15 14.75 10.00
C ARG A 67 14.63 14.44 9.81
N PHE A 68 15.09 14.44 8.56
CA PHE A 68 16.51 14.44 8.28
C PHE A 68 17.06 15.74 8.87
N VAL A 69 17.74 15.65 10.01
CA VAL A 69 18.57 16.74 10.51
C VAL A 69 19.87 16.65 9.72
N LEU A 70 20.13 17.66 8.89
CA LEU A 70 21.43 17.80 8.24
C LEU A 70 22.47 18.02 9.35
N ALA A 71 23.59 17.29 9.29
CA ALA A 71 24.58 17.24 10.37
C ALA A 71 25.55 18.44 10.38
N TRP A 72 25.24 19.53 9.67
CA TRP A 72 26.05 20.74 9.69
C TRP A 72 25.18 21.98 9.92
N GLU A 73 25.39 22.58 11.10
CA GLU A 73 25.29 24.01 11.42
C GLU A 73 26.51 24.36 12.28
#